data_AF-A0A0S8BRV8-F1
#
_entry.id   AF-A0A0S8BRV8-F1
#
_cell.length_a   1.000
_cell.length_b   1.000
_cell.length_c   1.000
_cell.angle_alpha   90.00
_cell.angle_beta   90.00
_cell.angle_gamma   90.00
#
_symmetry.space_group_name_H-M   'P 1'
#
loop_
_entity.id
_entity.type
_entity.pdbx_description
1 polymer ?
#
loop_
_entity_poly.entity_id
_entity_poly.type
_entity_poly.pdbx_seq_one_letter_code
_entity_poly.pdbx_strand_id
1 'polypeptide(L)' 'MQTGHAFFSSELERLIKLEIDHLKDNLVTGSASIDYAGYKHQVGRIQGLQEALQLIEEAWSIVNGAEQRGN' A
#
# COMPACT_ATOMS: atom_id res chain seq x y z
N MET A 1 15.50 19.76 -2.20
CA MET A 1 15.03 18.47 -2.76
C MET A 1 14.06 17.70 -1.84
N GLN A 2 13.63 18.24 -0.68
CA GLN A 2 12.75 17.51 0.26
C GLN A 2 11.26 17.50 -0.12
N THR A 3 10.76 18.50 -0.87
CA THR A 3 9.32 18.68 -1.10
C THR A 3 8.71 17.72 -2.13
N GLY A 4 9.43 17.39 -3.21
CA GLY A 4 8.92 16.47 -4.24
C GLY A 4 8.81 15.01 -3.77
N HIS A 5 9.73 14.59 -2.90
CA HIS A 5 9.79 13.21 -2.42
C HIS A 5 8.72 12.91 -1.35
N ALA A 6 8.47 13.85 -0.44
CA ALA A 6 7.37 13.75 0.52
C ALA A 6 5.99 13.76 -0.16
N PHE A 7 5.84 14.54 -1.25
CA PHE A 7 4.62 14.58 -2.05
C PHE A 7 4.39 13.25 -2.80
N PHE A 8 5.45 12.66 -3.35
CA PHE A 8 5.39 11.36 -4.00
C PHE A 8 4.99 10.24 -3.02
N SER A 9 5.56 10.22 -1.81
CA SER A 9 5.25 9.19 -0.81
C SER A 9 3.80 9.25 -0.33
N SER A 10 3.31 10.46 -0.06
CA SER A 10 1.92 10.65 0.39
C SER A 10 0.91 10.30 -0.70
N GLU A 11 1.20 10.63 -1.95
CA GLU A 11 0.34 10.28 -3.08
C GLU A 11 0.37 8.76 -3.37
N LEU A 12 1.53 8.12 -3.29
CA LEU A 12 1.65 6.67 -3.44
C LEU A 12 0.85 5.93 -2.36
N GLU A 13 0.99 6.34 -1.09
CA GLU A 13 0.23 5.79 0.02
C GLU A 13 -1.28 5.94 -0.19
N ARG A 14 -1.72 7.12 -0.64
CA ARG A 14 -3.12 7.40 -0.95
C ARG A 14 -3.65 6.49 -2.05
N LEU A 15 -2.90 6.30 -3.13
CA LEU A 15 -3.29 5.45 -4.26
C LEU A 15 -3.38 3.98 -3.85
N ILE A 16 -2.43 3.49 -3.04
CA ILE A 16 -2.46 2.11 -2.54
C ILE A 16 -3.68 1.88 -1.66
N LYS A 17 -3.99 2.81 -0.74
CA LYS A 17 -5.19 2.72 0.12
C LYS A 17 -6.47 2.71 -0.71
N LEU A 18 -6.57 3.57 -1.73
CA LEU A 18 -7.73 3.64 -2.62
C LEU A 18 -7.94 2.34 -3.40
N GLU A 19 -6.87 1.70 -3.89
CA GLU A 19 -6.98 0.41 -4.55
C GLU A 19 -7.37 -0.69 -3.57
N ILE A 20 -6.83 -0.71 -2.34
CA ILE A 20 -7.25 -1.68 -1.31
C ILE A 20 -8.75 -1.57 -1.06
N ASP A 21 -9.28 -0.37 -0.92
CA ASP A 21 -10.71 -0.15 -0.66
C ASP A 21 -11.56 -0.57 -1.87
N HIS A 22 -11.13 -0.25 -3.09
CA HIS A 22 -11.79 -0.74 -4.30
C HIS A 22 -11.80 -2.28 -4.40
N LEU A 23 -10.71 -2.95 -4.03
CA LEU A 23 -10.66 -4.42 -4.00
C LEU A 23 -11.58 -5.01 -2.93
N LYS A 24 -11.68 -4.38 -1.76
CA LYS A 24 -12.62 -4.80 -0.72
C LYS A 24 -14.07 -4.61 -1.15
N ASP A 25 -14.39 -3.48 -1.76
CA ASP A 25 -15.74 -3.20 -2.27
C ASP A 25 -16.14 -4.26 -3.30
N ASN A 26 -15.25 -4.59 -4.24
CA ASN A 26 -15.47 -5.64 -5.23
C ASN A 26 -15.70 -7.03 -4.60
N LEU A 27 -15.08 -7.32 -3.45
CA LEU A 27 -15.31 -8.56 -2.70
C LEU A 27 -16.66 -8.55 -1.95
N VAL A 28 -17.11 -7.40 -1.47
CA VAL A 28 -18.34 -7.27 -0.64
C VAL A 28 -19.60 -7.14 -1.50
N THR A 29 -19.55 -6.38 -2.60
CA THR A 29 -20.74 -6.10 -3.40
C THR A 29 -21.16 -7.29 -4.28
N GLY A 30 -20.33 -8.32 -4.39
CA GLY A 30 -20.64 -9.52 -5.19
C GLY A 30 -20.87 -9.23 -6.68
N SER A 31 -20.44 -8.06 -7.17
CA SER A 31 -20.75 -7.56 -8.51
C SER A 31 -20.17 -8.41 -9.64
N ALA A 32 -19.24 -9.31 -9.31
CA ALA A 32 -18.76 -10.35 -10.20
C ALA A 32 -19.04 -11.70 -9.53
N SER A 33 -19.49 -12.68 -10.32
CA SER A 33 -19.49 -14.09 -9.94
C SER A 33 -18.03 -14.55 -9.81
N ILE A 34 -17.36 -14.08 -8.77
CA ILE A 34 -15.96 -14.37 -8.50
C ILE A 34 -15.92 -15.81 -8.01
N ASP A 35 -15.25 -16.67 -8.78
CA ASP A 35 -14.94 -18.01 -8.34
C ASP A 35 -13.93 -17.97 -7.18
N TYR A 36 -13.77 -19.08 -6.48
CA TYR A 36 -12.87 -19.14 -5.33
C TYR A 36 -11.42 -18.73 -5.68
N ALA A 37 -10.97 -19.02 -6.91
CA ALA A 37 -9.64 -18.63 -7.38
C ALA A 37 -9.51 -17.11 -7.50
N GLY A 38 -10.50 -16.44 -8.09
CA GLY A 38 -10.55 -14.99 -8.16
C GLY A 38 -10.63 -14.34 -6.78
N TYR A 39 -11.42 -14.91 -5.86
CA TYR A 39 -11.51 -14.43 -4.48
C TYR A 39 -10.14 -14.47 -3.80
N LYS A 40 -9.48 -15.63 -3.85
CA LYS A 40 -8.16 -15.84 -3.26
C LYS A 40 -7.12 -14.90 -3.86
N HIS A 41 -7.19 -14.66 -5.17
CA HIS A 41 -6.28 -13.74 -5.85
C HIS A 41 -6.47 -12.30 -5.35
N GLN A 42 -7.71 -11.81 -5.24
CA GLN A 42 -7.98 -10.46 -4.75
C GLN A 42 -7.57 -10.28 -3.28
N VAL A 43 -7.82 -11.27 -2.43
CA VAL A 43 -7.32 -11.26 -1.04
C VAL A 43 -5.78 -11.20 -1.01
N GLY A 44 -5.10 -11.98 -1.84
CA GLY A 44 -3.65 -11.93 -1.95
C GLY A 44 -3.12 -10.58 -2.43
N ARG A 45 -3.82 -9.93 -3.36
CA ARG A 45 -3.50 -8.57 -3.82
C ARG A 45 -3.64 -7.54 -2.69
N ILE A 46 -4.73 -7.60 -1.92
CA ILE A 46 -4.92 -6.73 -0.76
C ILE A 46 -3.77 -6.91 0.23
N GLN A 47 -3.41 -8.15 0.55
CA GLN A 47 -2.32 -8.44 1.48
C GLN A 47 -0.98 -7.87 0.97
N GLY A 48 -0.63 -8.11 -0.30
CA GLY A 48 0.61 -7.59 -0.87
C GLY A 48 0.67 -6.05 -0.88
N LEU A 49 -0.46 -5.37 -1.08
CA LEU A 49 -0.53 -3.91 -1.00
C LEU A 49 -0.35 -3.39 0.43
N GLN A 50 -0.86 -4.11 1.43
CA GLN A 50 -0.63 -3.78 2.84
C GLN A 50 0.83 -3.98 3.25
N GLU A 51 1.45 -5.07 2.81
CA GLU A 51 2.88 -5.34 3.03
C GLU A 51 3.75 -4.28 2.36
N ALA A 52 3.39 -3.83 1.15
CA ALA A 52 4.10 -2.74 0.48
C ALA A 52 4.10 -1.43 1.30
N LEU A 53 2.96 -1.08 1.93
CA LEU A 53 2.89 0.09 2.82
C LEU A 53 3.81 -0.05 4.03
N GLN A 54 3.85 -1.23 4.65
CA GLN A 54 4.74 -1.51 5.78
C GLN A 54 6.22 -1.39 5.38
N LEU A 55 6.60 -1.95 4.24
CA LEU A 55 7.98 -1.87 3.73
C LEU A 55 8.39 -0.43 3.43
N ILE A 56 7.47 0.39 2.90
CA ILE A 56 7.71 1.81 2.68
C ILE A 56 7.95 2.51 4.03
N GLU A 57 7.10 2.27 5.03
CA GLU A 57 7.25 2.84 6.38
C GLU A 57 8.58 2.42 7.04
N GLU A 58 8.97 1.16 6.92
CA GLU A 58 10.25 0.65 7.41
C GLU A 58 11.44 1.33 6.71
N ALA A 59 11.40 1.42 5.37
CA ALA A 59 12.44 2.10 4.60
C ALA A 59 12.58 3.57 5.03
N TRP A 60 11.46 4.25 5.28
CA TRP A 60 11.47 5.63 5.78
C TRP A 60 12.06 5.76 7.16
N SER A 61 11.73 4.84 8.07
CA SER A 61 12.31 4.80 9.41
C SER A 61 13.84 4.64 9.36
N ILE A 62 14.34 3.80 8.44
CA ILE A 62 15.78 3.60 8.24
C ILE A 62 16.44 4.87 7.68
N VAL A 63 15.87 5.46 6.62
CA VAL A 63 16.44 6.66 5.98
C VAL A 63 16.50 7.82 6.97
N ASN A 64 15.39 8.11 7.66
CA ASN A 64 15.30 9.24 8.58
C ASN A 64 16.03 8.97 9.92
N GLY A 65 16.12 7.70 10.35
CA GLY A 65 16.86 7.30 11.55
C GLY A 65 18.38 7.26 11.34
N ALA A 66 18.85 7.04 10.11
CA ALA A 66 20.27 7.11 9.76
C ALA A 66 20.80 8.55 9.77
N GLU A 67 19.97 9.54 9.42
CA GLU A 67 20.35 10.97 9.44
C GLU A 67 20.68 11.48 10.86
N GLN A 68 20.12 10.88 11.92
CA GLN A 68 20.36 11.28 13.30
C GLN A 68 21.68 10.75 13.90
N ARG A 69 22.32 9.77 13.27
CA ARG A 69 23.57 9.15 13.78
C ARG A 69 24.84 9.71 13.14
N GLY A 70 24.70 10.63 12.18
CA GLY A 70 25.80 11.26 11.44
C GLY A 70 26.15 12.69 11.89
N ASN A 71 25.58 13.18 13.00
CA ASN A 71 25.85 14.50 13.57
C ASN A 71 26.43 14.39 14.98
#